data_AF-A0A2E4WZ17-F1
#
_entry.id   AF-A0A2E4WZ17-F1
#
_cell.length_a   1.000
_cell.length_b   1.000
_cell.length_c   1.000
_cell.angle_alpha   90.00
_cell.angle_beta   90.00
_cell.angle_gamma   90.00
#
_symmetry.space_group_name_H-M   'P 1'
#
loop_
_entity.id
_entity.type
_entity.pdbx_description
1 polymer ?
#
loop_
_entity_poly.entity_id
_entity_poly.type
_entity_poly.pdbx_seq_one_letter_code
_entity_poly.pdbx_strand_id
1 'polypeptide(L)'
;MQRLCVLLIGLILTACGGCKGFLINILSPDYEALAAAPSAKRLVDFAKVSSGYEQITDLQFLPTEPAVIMVLEKTGNLRWFHRKTKAKGKWHRFKVISASEQGALGMT
;
A
#
# COMPACT_ATOMS: atom_id res chain seq x y z
N MET A 1 15.24 -22.13 -46.32
CA MET A 1 14.07 -22.91 -45.85
C MET A 1 13.94 -22.96 -44.32
N GLN A 2 15.02 -23.16 -43.56
CA GLN A 2 14.97 -23.36 -42.09
C GLN A 2 14.58 -22.12 -41.25
N ARG A 3 14.85 -20.90 -41.75
CA ARG A 3 14.50 -19.66 -41.04
C ARG A 3 13.01 -19.26 -41.15
N LEU A 4 12.29 -19.77 -42.16
CA LEU A 4 10.87 -19.50 -42.34
C LEU A 4 10.00 -20.32 -41.37
N CYS A 5 10.40 -21.56 -41.07
CA CYS A 5 9.71 -22.42 -40.11
C CYS A 5 9.74 -21.87 -38.68
N VAL A 6 10.85 -21.22 -38.28
CA VAL A 6 10.98 -20.66 -36.92
C VAL A 6 10.06 -19.45 -36.71
N LEU A 7 9.88 -18.63 -37.75
CA LEU A 7 8.96 -17.49 -37.72
C LEU A 7 7.49 -17.94 -37.72
N LEU A 8 7.16 -19.02 -38.44
CA LEU A 8 5.82 -19.62 -38.46
C LEU A 8 5.44 -20.25 -37.11
N ILE A 9 6.38 -20.90 -36.41
CA ILE A 9 6.15 -21.46 -35.07
C ILE A 9 5.94 -20.35 -34.03
N GLY A 10 6.66 -19.23 -34.14
CA GLY A 10 6.47 -18.06 -33.28
C GLY A 10 5.08 -17.43 -33.43
N LEU A 11 4.53 -17.40 -34.64
CA LEU A 11 3.19 -16.86 -34.91
C LEU A 11 2.07 -17.76 -34.35
N ILE A 12 2.22 -19.09 -34.46
CA ILE A 12 1.24 -20.07 -33.96
C ILE A 12 1.14 -20.06 -32.42
N LEU A 13 2.24 -19.79 -31.71
CA LEU A 13 2.26 -19.73 -30.23
C LEU A 13 1.62 -18.46 -29.63
N THR A 14 1.42 -17.40 -30.42
CA THR A 14 0.78 -16.16 -29.94
C THR A 14 -0.76 -16.22 -29.93
N ALA A 15 -1.35 -17.20 -30.61
CA ALA A 15 -2.80 -17.35 -30.75
C ALA A 15 -3.45 -18.23 -29.66
N CYS A 16 -2.66 -18.89 -28.80
CA CYS A 16 -3.19 -19.74 -27.74
C CYS A 16 -3.15 -18.99 -26.39
N GLY A 17 -4.32 -18.61 -25.87
CA GLY A 17 -4.44 -17.99 -24.54
C GLY A 17 -3.81 -18.84 -23.41
N GLY A 18 -3.69 -20.16 -23.63
CA GLY A 18 -2.98 -21.07 -22.72
C GLY A 18 -1.46 -20.88 -22.67
N CYS A 19 -0.82 -20.46 -23.77
CA CYS A 19 0.62 -20.20 -23.80
C CYS A 19 1.02 -18.95 -23.02
N LYS A 20 0.12 -17.96 -22.90
CA LYS A 20 0.34 -16.80 -22.03
C LYS A 20 0.39 -17.20 -20.56
N GLY A 21 -0.52 -18.07 -20.11
CA GLY A 21 -0.51 -18.60 -18.74
C GLY A 21 0.74 -19.43 -18.44
N PHE A 22 1.18 -20.24 -19.40
CA PHE A 22 2.41 -21.03 -19.27
C PHE A 22 3.69 -20.17 -19.24
N LEU A 23 3.76 -19.12 -20.07
CA LEU A 23 4.87 -18.16 -20.04
C LEU A 23 4.92 -17.37 -18.73
N ILE A 24 3.76 -16.94 -18.20
CA ILE A 24 3.72 -16.27 -16.90
C ILE A 24 4.18 -17.23 -15.80
N ASN A 25 3.78 -18.51 -15.80
CA ASN A 25 4.18 -19.45 -14.76
C ASN A 25 5.66 -19.86 -14.83
N ILE A 26 6.26 -19.89 -16.03
CA ILE A 26 7.70 -20.23 -16.21
C ILE A 26 8.60 -19.02 -16.01
N LEU A 27 8.19 -17.83 -16.46
CA LEU A 27 9.03 -16.63 -16.43
C LEU A 27 8.75 -15.72 -15.23
N SER A 28 7.64 -15.91 -14.54
CA SER A 28 7.50 -15.33 -13.20
C SER A 28 8.35 -16.21 -12.30
N PRO A 29 9.49 -15.71 -11.78
CA PRO A 29 10.11 -16.39 -10.66
C PRO A 29 9.03 -16.50 -9.58
N ASP A 30 8.84 -17.68 -9.01
CA ASP A 30 8.08 -17.80 -7.78
C ASP A 30 8.66 -16.74 -6.85
N TYR A 31 7.87 -15.71 -6.53
CA TYR A 31 8.24 -14.78 -5.50
C TYR A 31 8.07 -15.54 -4.18
N GLU A 32 9.02 -16.41 -3.91
CA GLU A 32 9.44 -16.75 -2.58
C GLU A 32 9.93 -15.43 -2.00
N ALA A 33 9.02 -14.69 -1.35
CA ALA A 33 9.47 -13.86 -0.25
C ALA A 33 10.30 -14.82 0.58
N LEU A 34 11.63 -14.69 0.53
CA LEU A 34 12.54 -15.38 1.42
C LEU A 34 12.01 -14.99 2.79
N ALA A 35 11.14 -15.83 3.35
CA ALA A 35 10.63 -15.72 4.69
C ALA A 35 11.87 -16.02 5.50
N ALA A 36 12.70 -14.99 5.66
CA ALA A 36 13.87 -15.04 6.49
C ALA A 36 13.36 -15.67 7.78
N ALA A 37 13.92 -16.85 8.11
CA ALA A 37 13.51 -17.61 9.27
C ALA A 37 13.33 -16.61 10.42
N PRO A 38 12.19 -16.59 11.11
CA PRO A 38 11.82 -15.48 11.99
C PRO A 38 12.99 -15.20 12.93
N SER A 39 13.70 -14.10 12.66
CA SER A 39 14.93 -13.78 13.36
C SER A 39 14.59 -13.73 14.84
N ALA A 40 15.32 -14.49 15.66
CA ALA A 40 15.12 -14.56 17.10
C ALA A 40 14.86 -13.15 17.67
N LYS A 41 13.69 -12.97 18.30
CA LYS A 41 13.27 -11.74 19.01
C LYS A 41 13.57 -10.44 18.24
N ARG A 42 12.68 -10.06 17.32
CA ARG A 42 12.67 -8.70 16.78
C ARG A 42 12.19 -7.75 17.89
N LEU A 43 13.15 -7.14 18.60
CA LEU A 43 12.89 -6.08 19.58
C LEU A 43 12.40 -4.85 18.80
N VAL A 44 11.09 -4.64 18.81
CA VAL A 44 10.48 -3.44 18.22
C VAL A 44 10.31 -2.43 19.35
N ASP A 45 11.19 -1.43 19.38
CA ASP A 45 11.05 -0.32 20.31
C ASP A 45 10.05 0.70 19.77
N PHE A 46 8.97 0.92 20.51
CA PHE A 46 7.97 1.91 20.17
C PHE A 46 8.36 3.26 20.76
N ALA A 47 8.75 4.20 19.89
CA ALA A 47 8.94 5.59 20.27
C ALA A 47 7.65 6.39 20.03
N LYS A 48 7.26 7.21 21.01
CA LYS A 48 6.12 8.12 20.85
C LYS A 48 6.42 9.18 19.79
N VAL A 49 5.66 9.19 18.70
CA VAL A 49 5.85 10.13 17.59
C VAL A 49 5.08 11.44 17.76
N SER A 50 3.81 11.36 18.19
CA SER A 50 2.93 12.51 18.43
C SER A 50 1.75 12.11 19.32
N SER A 51 0.98 13.08 19.83
CA SER A 51 -0.21 12.85 20.68
C SER A 51 -1.25 13.97 20.59
N GLY A 52 -2.44 13.68 21.13
CA GLY A 52 -3.59 14.59 21.17
C GLY A 52 -4.47 14.50 19.94
N TYR A 53 -4.64 13.29 19.40
CA TYR A 53 -5.59 12.96 18.33
C TYR A 53 -6.76 12.19 18.93
N GLU A 54 -7.95 12.45 18.43
CA GLU A 54 -9.17 11.79 18.88
C GLU A 54 -9.54 10.69 17.88
N GLN A 55 -9.36 9.43 18.28
CA GLN A 55 -9.76 8.24 17.51
C GLN A 55 -9.32 8.30 16.03
N ILE A 56 -8.02 8.05 15.80
CA ILE A 56 -7.42 8.05 14.46
C ILE A 56 -8.04 6.93 13.64
N THR A 57 -8.50 7.24 12.43
CA THR A 57 -9.10 6.28 11.49
C THR A 57 -8.19 5.98 10.32
N ASP A 58 -7.35 6.94 9.90
CA ASP A 58 -6.40 6.75 8.81
C ASP A 58 -5.11 7.57 9.02
N LEU A 59 -4.00 7.04 8.50
CA LEU A 59 -2.68 7.64 8.49
C LEU A 59 -2.07 7.52 7.09
N GLN A 60 -1.81 8.67 6.46
CA GLN A 60 -1.16 8.70 5.14
C GLN A 60 0.13 9.49 5.19
N PHE A 61 1.12 9.03 4.44
CA PHE A 61 2.39 9.73 4.25
C PHE A 61 2.35 10.43 2.90
N LEU A 62 2.67 11.72 2.85
CA LEU A 62 2.68 12.43 1.58
C LEU A 62 3.86 11.92 0.72
N PRO A 63 3.62 11.53 -0.54
CA PRO A 63 4.68 11.02 -1.40
C PRO A 63 5.73 12.10 -1.71
N THR A 64 5.28 13.35 -1.88
CA THR A 64 6.15 14.50 -2.14
C THR A 64 6.91 14.96 -0.90
N GLU A 65 6.37 14.71 0.31
CA GLU A 65 6.98 15.13 1.57
C GLU A 65 6.83 14.05 2.66
N PRO A 66 7.72 13.03 2.68
CA PRO A 66 7.59 11.85 3.55
C PRO A 66 7.72 12.14 5.05
N ALA A 67 8.15 13.37 5.40
CA ALA A 67 8.21 13.85 6.76
C ALA A 67 6.83 14.30 7.27
N VAL A 68 5.88 14.60 6.38
CA VAL A 68 4.52 14.98 6.71
C VAL A 68 3.62 13.76 6.72
N ILE A 69 2.90 13.64 7.83
CA ILE A 69 1.91 12.60 8.08
C ILE A 69 0.54 13.29 8.14
N MET A 70 -0.37 12.81 7.32
CA MET A 70 -1.78 13.18 7.35
C MET A 70 -2.50 12.22 8.29
N VAL A 71 -3.23 12.78 9.25
CA VAL A 71 -3.96 12.06 10.29
C VAL A 71 -5.43 12.39 10.14
N LEU A 72 -6.25 11.39 9.83
CA LEU A 72 -7.70 11.53 9.81
C LEU A 72 -8.27 11.05 11.14
N GLU A 73 -9.02 11.92 11.81
CA GLU A 73 -9.77 11.60 13.01
C GLU A 73 -11.21 11.24 12.63
N LYS A 74 -11.82 10.35 13.41
CA LYS A 74 -13.20 9.89 13.26
C LYS A 74 -14.24 11.02 13.20
N THR A 75 -13.95 12.15 13.85
CA THR A 75 -14.78 13.35 13.84
C THR A 75 -14.75 14.10 12.50
N GLY A 76 -14.00 13.61 11.52
CA GLY A 76 -13.76 14.20 10.21
C GLY A 76 -12.63 15.23 10.20
N ASN A 77 -11.88 15.41 11.30
CA ASN A 77 -10.73 16.32 11.30
C ASN A 77 -9.55 15.69 10.57
N LEU A 78 -9.12 16.32 9.47
CA LEU A 78 -7.86 16.02 8.83
C LEU A 78 -6.79 16.95 9.39
N ARG A 79 -5.75 16.38 9.94
CA ARG A 79 -4.62 17.10 10.56
C ARG A 79 -3.34 16.68 9.88
N TRP A 80 -2.38 17.59 9.83
CA TRP A 80 -1.04 17.31 9.34
C TRP A 80 -0.05 17.38 10.50
N PHE A 81 0.97 16.54 10.44
CA PHE A 81 2.06 16.51 11.41
C PHE A 81 3.39 16.29 10.69
N HIS A 82 4.35 17.16 10.95
CA HIS A 82 5.68 17.08 10.38
C HIS A 82 6.67 16.44 11.38
N ARG A 83 7.19 15.25 11.04
CA ARG A 83 7.93 14.37 11.95
C ARG A 83 9.26 14.94 12.47
N LYS A 84 9.96 15.76 11.65
CA LYS A 84 11.25 16.38 12.02
C LYS A 84 11.05 17.62 12.90
N THR A 85 10.31 18.62 12.41
CA THR A 85 10.04 19.89 13.11
C THR A 85 9.05 19.76 14.27
N LYS A 86 8.31 18.64 14.36
CA LYS A 86 7.21 18.40 15.31
C LYS A 86 6.04 19.37 15.15
N ALA A 87 6.03 20.19 14.10
CA ALA A 87 4.92 21.07 13.77
C ALA A 87 3.67 20.24 13.45
N LYS A 88 2.51 20.72 13.88
CA LYS A 88 1.22 20.10 13.57
C LYS A 88 0.15 21.15 13.40
N GLY A 89 -0.85 20.83 12.59
CA GLY A 89 -1.95 21.73 12.34
C GLY A 89 -3.20 21.00 11.88
N LYS A 90 -4.29 21.75 11.77
CA LYS A 90 -5.51 21.29 11.14
C LYS A 90 -5.43 21.63 9.65
N TRP A 91 -5.69 20.65 8.80
CA TRP A 91 -5.78 20.85 7.36
C TRP A 91 -7.21 21.15 6.94
N HIS A 92 -8.14 20.28 7.32
CA HIS A 92 -9.54 20.37 6.91
C HIS A 92 -10.47 19.69 7.91
N ARG A 93 -11.77 19.98 7.83
CA ARG A 93 -12.81 19.25 8.56
C ARG A 93 -13.88 18.77 7.59
N PHE A 94 -13.93 17.47 7.37
CA PHE A 94 -15.01 16.83 6.64
C PHE A 94 -16.27 16.80 7.51
N LYS A 95 -17.42 17.08 6.91
CA LYS A 95 -18.71 16.87 7.54
C LYS A 95 -19.01 15.38 7.47
N VAL A 96 -19.06 14.70 8.61
CA VAL A 96 -19.43 13.28 8.69
C VAL A 96 -20.96 13.22 8.83
N ILE A 97 -21.65 12.61 7.86
CA ILE A 97 -23.10 12.78 7.65
C ILE A 97 -23.90 11.55 8.10
N SER A 98 -23.33 10.34 8.20
CA SER A 98 -24.14 9.16 8.59
C SER A 98 -23.42 8.01 9.29
N ALA A 99 -24.22 7.16 9.96
CA ALA A 99 -23.83 5.88 10.56
C ALA A 99 -23.21 4.87 9.57
N SER A 100 -23.31 5.11 8.25
CA SER A 100 -22.68 4.25 7.24
C SER A 100 -21.23 4.66 6.94
N GLU A 101 -20.88 5.95 7.10
CA GLU A 101 -19.48 6.39 7.04
C GLU A 101 -18.69 5.93 8.27
N GLN A 102 -19.38 5.66 9.37
CA GLN A 102 -18.82 5.07 10.57
C GLN A 102 -18.18 3.69 10.28
N GLY A 103 -18.81 2.84 9.47
CA GLY A 103 -18.27 1.52 9.11
C GLY A 103 -17.01 1.59 8.22
N ALA A 104 -16.97 2.50 7.25
CA ALA A 104 -15.79 2.73 6.40
C ALA A 104 -14.62 3.38 7.18
N LEU A 105 -14.93 4.03 8.31
CA LEU A 105 -13.98 4.64 9.23
C LEU A 105 -13.64 3.75 10.44
N GLY A 106 -14.06 2.47 10.44
CA GLY A 106 -13.69 1.50 11.47
C GLY A 106 -14.45 1.62 12.80
N MET A 107 -15.75 1.90 12.76
CA MET A 107 -16.60 1.98 13.94
C MET A 107 -17.43 0.70 14.15
N THR A 108 -17.33 0.14 15.36
CA THR A 108 -18.33 -0.73 16.02
C THR A 108 -18.74 -0.09 17.33
#